data_AF-A0A9D7B7U8-F1
#
_entry.id   AF-A0A9D7B7U8-F1
#
_cell.length_a   1.000
_cell.length_b   1.000
_cell.length_c   1.000
_cell.angle_alpha   90.00
_cell.angle_beta   90.00
_cell.angle_gamma   90.00
#
_symmetry.space_group_name_H-M   'P 1'
#
loop_
_entity.id
_entity.type
_entity.pdbx_description
1 polymer ?
#
loop_
_entity_poly.entity_id
_entity_poly.type
_entity_poly.pdbx_seq_one_letter_code
_entity_poly.pdbx_strand_id
1 'polypeptide(L)'
;MQYTTRTSDMVLPDSLIGPYPFKLTRDRVTVEEAPPTFLDPKHPLLNTPNTITAADFDGWVQERGLYFASDFGTNYTPLIAWNDPGEEPLNGALIVTDHGKGRFIYTGISFFRQLPAGVPGAYRLLANFIAGALRPRRSVSTRWVDAQALAVRFHP
;
A
#
# COMPACT_ATOMS: atom_id res chain seq x y z
N MET A 1 -4.51 13.50 -5.54
CA MET A 1 -4.84 12.46 -4.56
C MET A 1 -5.51 13.14 -3.38
N GLN A 2 -6.81 12.94 -3.19
CA GLN A 2 -7.56 13.40 -2.03
C GLN A 2 -7.48 12.29 -0.97
N TYR A 3 -7.25 12.63 0.30
CA TYR A 3 -7.28 11.65 1.40
C TYR A 3 -8.70 11.50 1.95
N THR A 4 -8.97 10.37 2.58
CA THR A 4 -10.24 10.13 3.29
C THR A 4 -10.19 10.85 4.64
N THR A 5 -10.92 11.95 4.78
CA THR A 5 -10.97 12.74 6.01
C THR A 5 -11.91 12.09 7.02
N ARG A 6 -11.47 11.88 8.27
CA ARG A 6 -12.37 11.48 9.39
C ARG A 6 -13.11 12.70 9.95
N THR A 7 -14.16 13.12 9.25
CA THR A 7 -15.09 14.17 9.68
C THR A 7 -16.36 13.56 10.27
N SER A 8 -17.11 14.32 11.07
CA SER A 8 -18.37 13.86 11.70
C SER A 8 -19.49 13.57 10.70
N ASP A 9 -19.32 14.01 9.45
CA ASP A 9 -20.19 13.77 8.29
C ASP A 9 -19.70 12.61 7.41
N MET A 10 -18.72 11.80 7.85
CA MET A 10 -18.36 10.57 7.15
C MET A 10 -19.58 9.65 7.08
N VAL A 11 -20.17 9.56 5.88
CA VAL A 11 -21.40 8.80 5.63
C VAL A 11 -21.14 7.29 5.57
N LEU A 12 -19.90 6.88 5.32
CA LEU A 12 -19.52 5.48 5.25
C LEU A 12 -19.21 4.94 6.66
N PRO A 13 -19.86 3.87 7.12
CA PRO A 13 -19.42 3.15 8.31
C PRO A 13 -18.05 2.53 8.07
N ASP A 14 -17.27 2.35 9.14
CA ASP A 14 -15.91 1.77 9.13
C ASP A 14 -15.84 0.43 8.36
N SER A 15 -16.92 -0.36 8.41
CA SER A 15 -17.04 -1.64 7.70
C SER A 15 -17.09 -1.54 6.17
N LEU A 16 -17.30 -0.35 5.61
CA LEU A 16 -17.43 -0.11 4.17
C LEU A 16 -16.24 0.66 3.56
N ILE A 17 -15.21 0.98 4.34
CA ILE A 17 -14.04 1.73 3.85
C ILE A 17 -13.09 0.85 3.02
N GLY A 18 -13.00 -0.45 3.35
CA GLY A 18 -12.18 -1.41 2.62
C GLY A 18 -12.71 -2.85 2.69
N PRO A 19 -11.99 -3.82 2.11
CA PRO A 19 -12.44 -5.21 2.02
C PRO A 19 -12.64 -5.91 3.37
N TYR A 20 -11.87 -5.49 4.38
CA TYR A 20 -12.00 -5.91 5.77
C TYR A 20 -12.14 -4.69 6.68
N PRO A 21 -12.75 -4.80 7.87
CA PRO A 21 -12.92 -3.67 8.76
C PRO A 21 -11.59 -3.06 9.22
N PHE A 22 -11.54 -1.73 9.24
CA PHE A 22 -10.54 -0.92 9.94
C PHE A 22 -11.17 0.44 10.26
N LYS A 23 -10.61 1.17 11.23
CA LYS A 23 -11.08 2.51 11.59
C LYS A 23 -10.13 3.56 11.06
N LEU A 24 -10.66 4.72 10.68
CA LEU A 24 -9.84 5.91 10.44
C LEU A 24 -9.74 6.69 11.74
N THR A 25 -8.55 7.02 12.21
CA THR A 25 -8.36 7.85 13.41
C THR A 25 -8.24 9.33 13.04
N ARG A 26 -7.96 10.18 14.02
CA ARG A 26 -7.50 11.57 13.77
C ARG A 26 -6.01 11.70 14.01
N ASP A 27 -5.30 10.58 14.17
CA ASP A 27 -3.88 10.59 14.46
C ASP A 27 -3.11 11.06 13.23
N ARG A 28 -2.01 11.75 13.50
CA ARG A 28 -1.17 12.40 12.50
C ARG A 28 0.27 12.27 12.96
N VAL A 29 1.17 12.32 11.99
CA VAL A 29 2.59 12.57 12.26
C VAL A 29 2.90 13.88 11.56
N THR A 30 3.09 14.91 12.35
CA THR A 30 3.14 16.29 11.90
C THR A 30 4.55 16.74 11.53
N VAL A 31 5.59 16.11 12.09
CA VAL A 31 6.99 16.39 11.78
C VAL A 31 7.36 15.77 10.44
N GLU A 32 7.62 16.61 9.44
CA GLU A 32 7.98 16.20 8.08
C GLU A 32 9.32 15.45 8.01
N GLU A 33 10.22 15.60 8.98
CA GLU A 33 11.48 14.86 9.05
C GLU A 33 11.37 13.50 9.76
N ALA A 34 10.21 13.14 10.31
CA ALA A 34 10.07 11.90 11.09
C ALA A 34 10.58 10.68 10.27
N PRO A 35 11.54 9.90 10.78
CA PRO A 35 12.19 8.85 10.00
C PRO A 35 11.24 7.68 9.75
N PRO A 36 11.18 7.13 8.52
CA PRO A 36 10.35 5.97 8.23
C PRO A 36 10.89 4.70 8.90
N THR A 37 10.00 3.94 9.53
CA THR A 37 10.26 2.55 9.90
C THR A 37 9.57 1.64 8.89
N PHE A 38 10.34 0.87 8.12
CA PHE A 38 9.79 -0.11 7.17
C PHE A 38 9.42 -1.41 7.90
N LEU A 39 8.12 -1.72 7.94
CA LEU A 39 7.59 -2.87 8.69
C LEU A 39 7.66 -4.18 7.89
N ASP A 40 7.52 -4.09 6.57
CA ASP A 40 7.79 -5.18 5.64
C ASP A 40 8.68 -4.67 4.48
N PRO A 41 10.00 -4.54 4.70
CA PRO A 41 10.91 -3.93 3.73
C PRO A 41 11.04 -4.72 2.43
N LYS A 42 10.59 -5.98 2.39
CA LYS A 42 10.61 -6.82 1.19
C LYS A 42 9.31 -6.72 0.38
N HIS A 43 8.32 -5.99 0.87
CA HIS A 43 7.03 -5.89 0.21
C HIS A 43 7.17 -5.27 -1.19
N PRO A 44 6.49 -5.79 -2.23
CA PRO A 44 6.61 -5.26 -3.59
C PRO A 44 6.31 -3.77 -3.74
N LEU A 45 5.38 -3.23 -2.92
CA LEU A 45 5.06 -1.79 -2.96
C LEU A 45 6.18 -0.89 -2.47
N LEU A 46 7.18 -1.43 -1.77
CA LEU A 46 8.39 -0.71 -1.40
C LEU A 46 9.56 -1.01 -2.34
N ASN A 47 9.38 -1.86 -3.35
CA ASN A 47 10.50 -2.38 -4.15
C ASN A 47 10.30 -2.33 -5.67
N THR A 48 9.09 -2.10 -6.19
CA THR A 48 8.82 -2.15 -7.63
C THR A 48 7.82 -1.06 -8.07
N PRO A 49 8.11 -0.29 -9.13
CA PRO A 49 9.35 -0.29 -9.93
C PRO A 49 10.53 0.39 -9.25
N ASN A 50 10.31 1.07 -8.13
CA ASN A 50 11.37 1.75 -7.39
C ASN A 50 11.62 1.04 -6.06
N THR A 51 12.90 0.84 -5.70
CA THR A 51 13.28 0.55 -4.31
C THR A 51 13.14 1.82 -3.50
N ILE A 52 12.29 1.76 -2.47
CA ILE A 52 12.01 2.85 -1.54
C ILE A 52 12.93 2.71 -0.34
N THR A 53 13.54 3.83 0.03
CA THR A 53 14.51 3.95 1.12
C THR A 53 14.17 5.17 1.97
N ALA A 54 14.89 5.38 3.06
CA ALA A 54 14.72 6.59 3.88
C ALA A 54 14.90 7.89 3.07
N ALA A 55 15.76 7.88 2.05
CA ALA A 55 16.00 9.05 1.19
C ALA A 55 14.79 9.46 0.34
N ASP A 56 13.85 8.55 0.07
CA ASP A 56 12.58 8.88 -0.60
C ASP A 56 11.66 9.74 0.29
N PHE A 57 12.03 9.90 1.56
CA PHE A 57 11.34 10.71 2.55
C PHE A 57 12.03 12.04 2.85
N ASP A 58 13.11 12.37 2.13
CA ASP A 58 13.83 13.64 2.24
C ASP A 58 13.12 14.75 1.45
N GLY A 59 13.23 15.99 1.94
CA GLY A 59 12.68 17.17 1.26
C GLY A 59 11.14 17.25 1.26
N TRP A 60 10.48 16.48 2.14
CA TRP A 60 9.04 16.59 2.35
C TRP A 60 8.71 17.93 3.00
N VAL A 61 7.63 18.58 2.54
CA VAL A 61 7.38 19.99 2.86
C VAL A 61 6.47 20.22 4.05
N GLN A 62 5.78 19.17 4.52
CA GLN A 62 4.89 19.21 5.68
C GLN A 62 4.34 17.82 5.98
N GLU A 63 4.37 17.39 7.26
CA GLU A 63 3.75 16.17 7.81
C GLU A 63 3.98 14.85 7.06
N ARG A 64 4.11 13.73 7.78
CA ARG A 64 4.21 12.41 7.14
C ARG A 64 2.86 11.86 6.71
N GLY A 65 1.86 12.03 7.57
CA GLY A 65 0.54 11.48 7.31
C GLY A 65 -0.51 11.95 8.31
N LEU A 66 -1.75 11.64 7.97
CA LEU A 66 -2.93 11.98 8.74
C LEU A 66 -4.03 10.94 8.51
N TYR A 67 -4.92 10.84 9.51
CA TYR A 67 -6.04 9.90 9.55
C TYR A 67 -5.60 8.43 9.52
N PHE A 68 -4.51 8.10 10.22
CA PHE A 68 -3.96 6.74 10.24
C PHE A 68 -5.04 5.68 10.50
N ALA A 69 -4.96 4.56 9.79
CA ALA A 69 -5.82 3.43 10.07
C ALA A 69 -5.51 2.84 11.46
N SER A 70 -6.53 2.41 12.19
CA SER A 70 -6.40 1.64 13.42
C SER A 70 -7.38 0.46 13.44
N ASP A 71 -7.27 -0.38 14.46
CA ASP A 71 -8.16 -1.52 14.70
C ASP A 71 -8.31 -2.46 13.49
N PHE A 72 -7.30 -2.49 12.62
CA PHE A 72 -7.24 -3.39 11.48
C PHE A 72 -6.72 -4.76 11.92
N GLY A 73 -7.38 -5.83 11.47
CA GLY A 73 -6.96 -7.19 11.74
C GLY A 73 -5.78 -7.66 10.87
N THR A 74 -5.41 -8.93 11.02
CA THR A 74 -4.30 -9.58 10.30
C THR A 74 -4.50 -9.70 8.79
N ASN A 75 -5.67 -9.37 8.27
CA ASN A 75 -5.92 -9.31 6.82
C ASN A 75 -5.17 -8.16 6.15
N TYR A 76 -4.78 -7.14 6.92
CA TYR A 76 -4.02 -6.01 6.43
C TYR A 76 -2.55 -6.12 6.84
N THR A 77 -1.67 -5.79 5.91
CA THR A 77 -0.23 -5.66 6.15
C THR A 77 0.12 -4.17 6.22
N PRO A 78 0.52 -3.64 7.39
CA PRO A 78 1.08 -2.29 7.48
C PRO A 78 2.51 -2.29 6.92
N LEU A 79 2.88 -1.25 6.17
CA LEU A 79 4.19 -1.21 5.48
C LEU A 79 5.16 -0.18 6.04
N ILE A 80 4.65 0.93 6.58
CA ILE A 80 5.45 2.05 7.10
C ILE A 80 4.87 2.47 8.45
N ALA A 81 5.76 2.68 9.42
CA ALA A 81 5.43 3.38 10.66
C ALA A 81 6.22 4.69 10.80
N TRP A 82 5.60 5.63 11.52
CA TRP A 82 6.16 6.92 11.88
C TRP A 82 5.65 7.36 13.25
N ASN A 83 6.37 8.28 13.89
CA ASN A 83 5.90 9.01 15.07
C ASN A 83 6.51 10.39 15.09
N ASP A 84 5.80 11.33 15.73
CA ASP A 84 6.42 12.58 16.14
C ASP A 84 7.39 12.31 17.32
N PRO A 85 8.38 13.20 17.56
CA PRO A 85 9.34 13.02 18.64
C PRO A 85 8.67 12.87 20.00
N GLY A 86 8.94 11.76 20.69
CA GLY A 86 8.36 11.46 22.01
C GLY A 86 6.97 10.81 21.97
N GLU A 87 6.40 10.57 20.79
CA GLU A 87 5.14 9.85 20.62
C GLU A 87 5.35 8.38 20.21
N GLU A 88 4.31 7.57 20.40
CA GLU A 88 4.32 6.16 20.01
C GLU A 88 4.24 5.99 18.48
N PRO A 89 4.92 4.99 17.90
CA PRO A 89 4.83 4.66 16.47
C PRO A 89 3.41 4.36 16.00
N LEU A 90 2.98 5.10 14.98
CA LEU A 90 1.75 4.87 14.23
C LEU A 90 2.07 4.12 12.93
N ASN A 91 1.37 3.00 12.67
CA ASN A 91 1.61 2.11 11.52
C ASN A 91 0.46 2.09 10.50
N GLY A 92 -0.55 2.91 10.71
CA GLY A 92 -1.76 2.99 9.89
C GLY A 92 -1.68 3.88 8.64
N ALA A 93 -0.55 4.53 8.35
CA ALA A 93 -0.44 5.42 7.19
C ALA A 93 -0.43 4.67 5.85
N LEU A 94 -0.05 3.39 5.85
CA LEU A 94 -0.02 2.55 4.66
C LEU A 94 -0.33 1.11 5.03
N ILE A 95 -1.59 0.70 4.84
CA ILE A 95 -2.04 -0.68 5.02
C ILE A 95 -2.51 -1.27 3.70
N VAL A 96 -2.22 -2.54 3.48
CA VAL A 96 -2.50 -3.20 2.21
C VAL A 96 -3.09 -4.59 2.41
N THR A 97 -3.96 -5.00 1.49
CA THR A 97 -4.51 -6.36 1.49
C THR A 97 -4.78 -6.81 0.06
N ASP A 98 -4.47 -8.07 -0.24
CA ASP A 98 -4.87 -8.68 -1.51
C ASP A 98 -6.32 -9.12 -1.41
N HIS A 99 -7.17 -8.64 -2.31
CA HIS A 99 -8.59 -8.96 -2.32
C HIS A 99 -9.10 -9.25 -3.73
N GLY A 100 -9.62 -10.46 -3.93
CA GLY A 100 -10.07 -10.94 -5.25
C GLY A 100 -8.92 -10.98 -6.26
N LYS A 101 -9.06 -10.22 -7.36
CA LYS A 101 -8.06 -10.16 -8.45
C LYS A 101 -7.10 -8.98 -8.34
N GLY A 102 -7.26 -8.14 -7.32
CA GLY A 102 -6.47 -6.93 -7.14
C GLY A 102 -5.95 -6.78 -5.72
N ARG A 103 -5.41 -5.59 -5.47
CA ARG A 103 -4.90 -5.18 -4.16
C ARG A 103 -5.61 -3.92 -3.72
N PHE A 104 -6.06 -3.92 -2.48
CA PHE A 104 -6.51 -2.72 -1.81
C PHE A 104 -5.32 -2.08 -1.09
N ILE A 105 -5.17 -0.76 -1.26
CA ILE A 105 -4.15 0.06 -0.61
C ILE A 105 -4.90 1.21 0.05
N TYR A 106 -4.86 1.26 1.37
CA TYR A 106 -5.22 2.47 2.09
C TYR A 106 -3.97 3.28 2.35
N THR A 107 -4.05 4.60 2.14
CA THR A 107 -2.95 5.50 2.44
C THR A 107 -3.43 6.79 3.11
N GLY A 108 -2.91 7.04 4.31
CA GLY A 108 -2.99 8.30 5.04
C GLY A 108 -1.74 9.17 4.84
N ILE A 109 -0.85 8.79 3.92
CA ILE A 109 0.37 9.54 3.59
C ILE A 109 -0.03 10.88 2.97
N SER A 110 0.67 11.96 3.33
CA SER A 110 0.39 13.34 2.93
C SER A 110 0.71 13.68 1.46
N PHE A 111 0.38 12.80 0.52
CA PHE A 111 0.63 12.99 -0.92
C PHE A 111 0.08 14.31 -1.48
N PHE A 112 -1.01 14.81 -0.94
CA PHE A 112 -1.59 16.10 -1.37
C PHE A 112 -0.69 17.31 -1.05
N ARG A 113 0.25 17.19 -0.10
CA ARG A 113 1.29 18.18 0.15
C ARG A 113 2.52 17.92 -0.73
N GLN A 114 2.92 16.65 -0.79
CA GLN A 114 4.21 16.28 -1.39
C GLN A 114 4.19 16.27 -2.93
N LEU A 115 3.10 15.81 -3.55
CA LEU A 115 3.02 15.77 -5.01
C LEU A 115 2.99 17.18 -5.61
N PRO A 116 2.14 18.13 -5.15
CA PRO A 116 2.17 19.50 -5.69
C PRO A 116 3.50 20.22 -5.44
N ALA A 117 4.19 19.90 -4.34
CA ALA A 117 5.51 20.44 -4.04
C ALA A 117 6.65 19.82 -4.89
N GLY A 118 6.37 18.82 -5.72
CA GLY A 118 7.36 18.22 -6.62
C GLY A 118 8.33 17.26 -5.92
N VAL A 119 8.00 16.72 -4.74
CA VAL A 119 8.90 15.87 -3.96
C VAL A 119 9.14 14.52 -4.67
N PRO A 120 10.37 14.21 -5.13
CA PRO A 120 10.62 13.05 -6.01
C PRO A 120 10.24 11.70 -5.39
N GLY A 121 10.54 11.49 -4.10
CA GLY A 121 10.25 10.24 -3.42
C GLY A 121 8.75 9.96 -3.27
N ALA A 122 7.91 11.01 -3.15
CA ALA A 122 6.46 10.86 -3.15
C ALA A 122 5.94 10.33 -4.50
N TYR A 123 6.51 10.79 -5.62
CA TYR A 123 6.18 10.26 -6.95
C TYR A 123 6.64 8.82 -7.13
N ARG A 124 7.83 8.46 -6.65
CA ARG A 124 8.34 7.08 -6.70
C ARG A 124 7.43 6.12 -5.93
N LEU A 125 7.00 6.50 -4.73
CA LEU A 125 6.09 5.70 -3.92
C LEU A 125 4.71 5.56 -4.60
N LEU A 126 4.16 6.64 -5.14
CA LEU A 126 2.89 6.60 -5.89
C LEU A 126 2.99 5.70 -7.12
N ALA A 127 4.11 5.75 -7.86
CA ALA A 127 4.35 4.88 -9.01
C ALA A 127 4.37 3.40 -8.60
N ASN A 128 4.96 3.06 -7.45
CA ASN A 128 4.91 1.71 -6.89
C ASN A 128 3.47 1.28 -6.57
N PHE A 129 2.64 2.17 -6.04
CA PHE A 129 1.23 1.86 -5.73
C PHE A 129 0.44 1.55 -7.00
N ILE A 130 0.63 2.35 -8.06
CA ILE A 130 -0.05 2.12 -9.34
C ILE A 130 0.42 0.81 -9.98
N ALA A 131 1.73 0.55 -9.98
CA ALA A 131 2.28 -0.68 -10.56
C ALA A 131 1.89 -1.94 -9.78
N GLY A 132 1.93 -1.86 -8.44
CA GLY A 132 1.67 -2.99 -7.54
C GLY A 132 0.20 -3.18 -7.16
N ALA A 133 -0.71 -2.29 -7.57
CA ALA A 133 -2.16 -2.49 -7.43
C ALA A 133 -2.67 -3.66 -8.27
N LEU A 134 -1.94 -4.01 -9.34
CA LEU A 134 -2.19 -5.18 -10.15
C LEU A 134 -1.45 -6.39 -9.56
N ARG A 135 -2.20 -7.41 -9.16
CA ARG A 135 -1.59 -8.69 -8.80
C ARG A 135 -0.93 -9.27 -10.06
N PRO A 136 0.36 -9.65 -10.05
CA PRO A 136 0.93 -10.42 -11.15
C PRO A 136 0.02 -11.63 -11.37
N ARG A 137 -0.51 -11.80 -12.59
CA ARG A 137 -1.25 -13.02 -12.93
C ARG A 137 -0.33 -14.18 -12.55
N ARG A 138 -0.73 -14.99 -11.56
CA ARG A 138 -0.13 -16.32 -11.40
C ARG A 138 -0.24 -16.97 -12.77
N SER A 139 0.91 -17.29 -13.39
CA SER A 139 0.90 -18.10 -14.59
C SER A 139 0.12 -19.36 -14.25
N VAL A 140 -1.02 -19.55 -14.90
CA VAL A 140 -1.67 -20.85 -14.89
C VAL A 140 -0.63 -21.77 -15.51
N SER A 141 -0.14 -22.76 -14.75
CA SER A 141 0.81 -23.72 -15.31
C SER A 141 0.19 -24.34 -16.55
N THR A 142 0.79 -24.10 -17.71
CA THR A 142 0.39 -24.72 -18.97
C THR A 142 0.73 -26.20 -18.90
N ARG A 143 -0.08 -26.99 -18.19
CA ARG A 143 -0.05 -28.46 -18.21
C ARG A 143 -1.08 -28.99 -19.21
N TRP A 144 -1.06 -28.48 -20.44
CA TRP A 144 -1.89 -28.97 -21.54
C TRP A 144 -1.17 -28.72 -22.87
N VAL A 145 -0.07 -29.42 -23.13
CA VAL A 145 0.47 -29.58 -24.50
C VAL A 145 0.79 -31.03 -24.85
N ASP A 146 0.92 -31.95 -23.87
CA ASP A 146 1.27 -33.36 -24.16
C ASP A 146 0.07 -34.33 -24.12
N ALA A 147 -1.01 -34.04 -24.84
CA ALA A 147 -2.13 -34.98 -24.99
C ALA A 147 -2.50 -35.32 -26.45
N GLN A 148 -1.66 -34.98 -27.43
CA GLN A 148 -1.88 -35.32 -28.84
C GLN A 148 -0.76 -36.16 -29.49
N ALA A 149 0.15 -36.75 -28.71
CA ALA A 149 1.25 -37.59 -29.24
C ALA A 149 1.04 -39.11 -29.06
N LEU A 150 -0.17 -39.57 -28.74
CA LEU A 150 -0.45 -40.99 -28.46
C LEU A 150 -1.72 -41.49 -29.15
N ALA A 151 -1.81 -41.31 -30.47
CA ALA A 151 -2.85 -41.95 -31.28
C ALA A 151 -2.46 -42.11 -32.77
N VAL A 152 -1.21 -42.46 -33.09
CA VAL A 152 -0.87 -43.00 -34.42
C VAL A 152 0.22 -44.05 -34.29
N ARG A 153 -0.18 -45.30 -34.11
CA ARG A 153 0.53 -46.53 -34.47
C ARG A 153 -0.36 -47.68 -34.03
N PHE A 154 -0.92 -48.42 -34.99
CA PHE A 154 -1.16 -49.88 -35.00
C PHE A 154 -2.17 -50.20 -36.10
N HIS A 155 -1.66 -50.65 -37.25
CA HIS A 155 -2.33 -51.53 -38.22
C HIS A 155 -1.24 -52.41 -38.85
N PRO A 156 -1.34 -53.74 -38.73
CA PRO A 156 -1.05 -54.67 -39.81
C PRO A 156 -2.35 -55.04 -40.56
#